data_AF-A0A929SMA6-F1
#
_entry.id   AF-A0A929SMA6-F1
#
_cell.length_a   1.000
_cell.length_b   1.000
_cell.length_c   1.000
_cell.angle_alpha   90.00
_cell.angle_beta   90.00
_cell.angle_gamma   90.00
#
_symmetry.space_group_name_H-M   'P 1'
#
loop_
_entity.id
_entity.type
_entity.pdbx_description
1 polymer ?
#
loop_
_entity_poly.entity_id
_entity_poly.type
_entity_poly.pdbx_seq_one_letter_code
_entity_poly.pdbx_strand_id
1 'polypeptide(L)'
;MSDIVTNIDTKDNNNEVNTIDISELGKQIGMEEKEQTLPNGKIVNTLVWDSENLVKAVEAVKHLSSEGKPVRITGQAPAWLVSALTHTVHPCPVGVYMPAIGKDVAIPQLAHGEKNPEGEVAFKTTEQGNSILVEYNMDLPEGITTYDENNLSKVVVPNITAGKAVYLSGRGPNYLTVAIAEAYAHTNSSVSLFQPGVGYTCSITHSRDKKLGDLTKDPIGKEILKEELIQSKINEDINKINK
;
A
#
# COMPACT_ATOMS: atom_id res chain seq x y z
N MET A 1 -38.43 -50.90 -4.63
CA MET A 1 -37.84 -49.86 -3.77
C MET A 1 -36.56 -49.45 -4.44
N SER A 2 -36.64 -48.39 -5.23
CA SER A 2 -35.55 -47.80 -6.00
C SER A 2 -35.17 -46.51 -5.30
N ASP A 3 -34.02 -46.52 -4.65
CA ASP A 3 -33.49 -45.36 -3.93
C ASP A 3 -33.14 -44.26 -4.94
N ILE A 4 -33.86 -43.15 -4.83
CA ILE A 4 -33.57 -41.90 -5.51
C ILE A 4 -32.38 -41.29 -4.75
N VAL A 5 -31.18 -41.52 -5.27
CA VAL A 5 -30.00 -40.74 -4.90
C VAL A 5 -30.18 -39.35 -5.51
N THR A 6 -30.58 -38.39 -4.68
CA THR A 6 -30.53 -36.97 -5.05
C THR A 6 -29.08 -36.56 -5.21
N ASN A 7 -28.63 -36.46 -6.46
CA ASN A 7 -27.47 -35.64 -6.82
C ASN A 7 -27.77 -34.21 -6.38
N ILE A 8 -27.17 -33.80 -5.27
CA ILE A 8 -27.03 -32.38 -4.95
C ILE A 8 -25.96 -31.88 -5.89
N ASP A 9 -26.40 -31.43 -7.07
CA ASP A 9 -25.62 -30.54 -7.91
C ASP A 9 -25.12 -29.40 -7.02
N THR A 10 -23.83 -29.41 -6.72
CA THR A 10 -23.11 -28.26 -6.20
C THR A 10 -23.23 -27.17 -7.25
N LYS A 11 -24.24 -26.32 -7.07
CA LYS A 11 -24.35 -25.05 -7.77
C LYS A 11 -23.00 -24.35 -7.68
N ASP A 12 -22.36 -24.20 -8.83
CA ASP A 12 -21.34 -23.19 -9.06
C ASP A 12 -21.93 -21.85 -8.59
N ASN A 13 -21.51 -21.42 -7.41
CA ASN A 13 -21.70 -20.03 -6.98
C ASN A 13 -20.80 -19.19 -7.89
N ASN A 14 -21.31 -18.82 -9.06
CA ASN A 14 -20.88 -17.64 -9.80
C ASN A 14 -21.15 -16.42 -8.89
N ASN A 15 -20.33 -16.24 -7.86
CA ASN A 15 -20.28 -14.98 -7.13
C ASN A 15 -19.77 -13.95 -8.13
N GLU A 16 -20.64 -13.06 -8.59
CA GLU A 16 -20.27 -11.94 -9.43
C GLU A 16 -19.15 -11.14 -8.73
N VAL A 17 -17.97 -11.13 -9.34
CA VAL A 17 -16.79 -10.37 -8.85
C VAL A 17 -16.71 -9.06 -9.61
N ASN A 18 -16.69 -7.95 -8.87
CA ASN A 18 -16.43 -6.64 -9.47
C ASN A 18 -14.95 -6.55 -9.83
N THR A 19 -14.63 -6.18 -11.07
CA THR A 19 -13.23 -6.07 -11.51
C THR A 19 -12.85 -4.61 -11.73
N ILE A 20 -11.79 -4.19 -11.06
CA ILE A 20 -11.09 -2.93 -11.30
C ILE A 20 -9.85 -3.25 -12.13
N ASP A 21 -9.95 -3.10 -13.45
CA ASP A 21 -8.78 -3.10 -14.33
C ASP A 21 -8.14 -1.71 -14.35
N ILE A 22 -6.85 -1.64 -14.00
CA ILE A 22 -6.14 -0.37 -13.85
C ILE A 22 -6.02 0.40 -15.18
N SER A 23 -5.90 -0.29 -16.31
CA SER A 23 -5.85 0.38 -17.62
C SER A 23 -7.21 0.96 -17.99
N GLU A 24 -8.28 0.19 -17.80
CA GLU A 24 -9.65 0.64 -18.07
C GLU A 24 -10.05 1.80 -17.14
N LEU A 25 -9.72 1.70 -15.85
CA LEU A 25 -9.95 2.77 -14.88
C LEU A 25 -9.23 4.06 -15.28
N GLY A 26 -7.97 3.96 -15.70
CA GLY A 26 -7.20 5.11 -16.19
C GLY A 26 -7.88 5.79 -17.38
N LYS A 27 -8.34 5.01 -18.36
CA LYS A 27 -9.10 5.54 -19.52
C LYS A 27 -10.41 6.18 -19.09
N GLN A 28 -11.14 5.56 -18.16
CA GLN A 28 -12.41 6.07 -17.64
C GLN A 28 -12.25 7.45 -17.00
N ILE A 29 -11.15 7.69 -16.29
CA ILE A 29 -10.85 8.99 -15.67
C ILE A 29 -10.13 9.98 -16.60
N GLY A 30 -10.01 9.64 -17.88
CA GLY A 30 -9.46 10.52 -18.91
C GLY A 30 -7.92 10.58 -18.93
N MET A 31 -7.23 9.58 -18.41
CA MET A 31 -5.78 9.49 -18.54
C MET A 31 -5.39 8.99 -19.94
N GLU A 32 -4.26 9.51 -20.41
CA GLU A 32 -3.60 9.05 -21.64
C GLU A 32 -2.29 8.36 -21.29
N GLU A 33 -1.97 7.30 -22.04
CA GLU A 33 -0.68 6.63 -21.91
C GLU A 33 0.44 7.57 -22.34
N LYS A 34 1.54 7.54 -21.61
CA LYS A 34 2.75 8.29 -21.93
C LYS A 34 3.85 7.33 -22.33
N GLU A 35 4.62 7.73 -23.33
CA GLU A 35 5.85 7.03 -23.70
C GLU A 35 6.86 7.12 -22.56
N GLN A 36 7.38 5.97 -22.12
CA GLN A 36 8.42 5.87 -21.10
C GLN A 36 9.52 4.93 -21.55
N THR A 37 10.76 5.35 -21.32
CA THR A 37 11.95 4.51 -21.49
C THR A 37 12.27 3.82 -20.17
N LEU A 38 12.12 2.49 -20.14
CA LEU A 38 12.52 1.66 -19.00
C LEU A 38 14.05 1.67 -18.82
N PRO A 39 14.57 1.33 -17.63
CA PRO A 39 16.02 1.29 -17.36
C PRO A 39 16.82 0.38 -18.30
N ASN A 40 16.17 -0.61 -18.92
CA ASN A 40 16.78 -1.50 -19.93
C ASN A 40 16.74 -0.93 -21.36
N GLY A 41 16.33 0.32 -21.55
CA GLY A 41 16.22 0.99 -22.85
C GLY A 41 14.93 0.67 -23.63
N LYS A 42 14.06 -0.20 -23.10
CA LYS A 42 12.78 -0.52 -23.76
C LYS A 42 11.80 0.64 -23.63
N ILE A 43 11.22 1.06 -24.75
CA ILE A 43 10.13 2.04 -24.77
C ILE A 43 8.80 1.33 -24.54
N VAL A 44 7.99 1.85 -23.62
CA VAL A 44 6.64 1.39 -23.31
C VAL A 44 5.69 2.57 -23.23
N ASN A 45 4.45 2.38 -23.69
CA ASN A 45 3.36 3.30 -23.39
C ASN A 45 2.69 2.81 -22.11
N THR A 46 2.63 3.68 -21.10
CA THR A 46 2.04 3.31 -19.81
C THR A 46 1.34 4.50 -19.17
N LEU A 47 0.35 4.20 -18.34
CA LEU A 47 -0.32 5.20 -17.52
C LEU A 47 0.59 5.63 -16.37
N VAL A 48 0.88 6.92 -16.32
CA VAL A 48 1.72 7.49 -15.26
C VAL A 48 0.80 8.07 -14.20
N TRP A 49 0.60 7.28 -13.16
CA TRP A 49 -0.26 7.63 -12.03
C TRP A 49 0.38 8.70 -11.13
N ASP A 50 -0.43 9.66 -10.69
CA ASP A 50 -0.05 10.74 -9.78
C ASP A 50 -1.16 10.98 -8.74
N SER A 51 -0.93 11.98 -7.89
CA SER A 51 -1.84 12.37 -6.79
C SER A 51 -3.23 12.79 -7.29
N GLU A 52 -3.32 13.52 -8.41
CA GLU A 52 -4.61 13.99 -8.93
C GLU A 52 -5.43 12.81 -9.48
N ASN A 53 -4.79 11.95 -10.26
CA ASN A 53 -5.44 10.80 -10.87
C ASN A 53 -5.81 9.73 -9.83
N LEU A 54 -5.06 9.65 -8.71
CA LEU A 54 -5.44 8.83 -7.56
C LEU A 54 -6.82 9.20 -7.02
N VAL A 55 -7.07 10.50 -6.79
CA VAL A 55 -8.34 10.96 -6.24
C VAL A 55 -9.50 10.68 -7.20
N LYS A 56 -9.29 10.89 -8.51
CA LYS A 56 -10.27 10.55 -9.55
C LYS A 56 -10.57 9.05 -9.58
N ALA A 57 -9.56 8.21 -9.48
CA ALA A 57 -9.70 6.75 -9.47
C ALA A 57 -10.51 6.27 -8.25
N VAL A 58 -10.20 6.78 -7.05
CA VAL A 58 -10.96 6.48 -5.82
C VAL A 58 -12.42 6.91 -5.96
N GLU A 59 -12.67 8.11 -6.46
CA GLU A 59 -14.03 8.61 -6.68
C GLU A 59 -14.82 7.74 -7.66
N ALA A 60 -14.16 7.25 -8.72
CA ALA A 60 -14.80 6.39 -9.73
C ALA A 60 -15.23 5.03 -9.17
N VAL A 61 -14.51 4.46 -8.20
CA VAL A 61 -14.77 3.10 -7.69
C VAL A 61 -15.49 3.05 -6.34
N LYS A 62 -15.63 4.18 -5.63
CA LYS A 62 -16.19 4.19 -4.26
C LYS A 62 -17.59 3.58 -4.12
N HIS A 63 -18.39 3.63 -5.19
CA HIS A 63 -19.74 3.07 -5.21
C HIS A 63 -19.74 1.55 -4.96
N LEU A 64 -18.67 0.85 -5.37
CA LEU A 64 -18.52 -0.60 -5.21
C LEU A 64 -18.55 -1.02 -3.72
N SER A 65 -18.11 -0.15 -2.79
CA SER A 65 -18.14 -0.43 -1.34
C SER A 65 -19.53 -0.81 -0.82
N SER A 66 -20.58 -0.29 -1.45
CA SER A 66 -21.97 -0.51 -1.04
C SER A 66 -22.60 -1.77 -1.63
N GLU A 67 -21.94 -2.41 -2.60
CA GLU A 67 -22.48 -3.58 -3.29
C GLU A 67 -22.22 -4.89 -2.52
N GLY A 68 -21.22 -4.90 -1.62
CA GLY A 68 -20.86 -6.05 -0.80
C GLY A 68 -20.27 -7.24 -1.59
N LYS A 69 -20.05 -7.08 -2.90
CA LYS A 69 -19.45 -8.10 -3.78
C LYS A 69 -17.94 -8.11 -3.64
N PRO A 70 -17.27 -9.28 -3.80
CA PRO A 70 -15.82 -9.32 -3.90
C PRO A 70 -15.30 -8.43 -5.04
N VAL A 71 -14.15 -7.80 -4.82
CA VAL A 71 -13.49 -6.93 -5.79
C VAL A 71 -12.15 -7.53 -6.20
N ARG A 72 -11.94 -7.70 -7.50
CA ARG A 72 -10.63 -8.01 -8.11
C ARG A 72 -9.97 -6.73 -8.57
N ILE A 73 -8.71 -6.51 -8.21
CA ILE A 73 -7.86 -5.46 -8.81
C ILE A 73 -6.84 -6.13 -9.74
N THR A 74 -6.74 -5.68 -10.99
CA THR A 74 -5.84 -6.27 -12.00
C THR A 74 -5.16 -5.19 -12.84
N GLY A 75 -3.99 -5.51 -13.41
CA GLY A 75 -3.20 -4.60 -14.23
C GLY A 75 -2.02 -3.96 -13.48
N GLN A 76 -1.20 -3.21 -14.22
CA GLN A 76 0.01 -2.60 -13.67
C GLN A 76 -0.32 -1.31 -12.91
N ALA A 77 -0.01 -1.29 -11.61
CA ALA A 77 -0.22 -0.15 -10.73
C ALA A 77 0.90 -0.02 -9.70
N PRO A 78 1.23 1.21 -9.26
CA PRO A 78 2.03 1.40 -8.06
C PRO A 78 1.25 0.94 -6.82
N ALA A 79 1.96 0.42 -5.81
CA ALA A 79 1.34 -0.14 -4.61
C ALA A 79 0.43 0.85 -3.86
N TRP A 80 0.76 2.15 -3.86
CA TRP A 80 -0.09 3.18 -3.25
C TRP A 80 -1.45 3.30 -3.93
N LEU A 81 -1.56 3.06 -5.24
CA LEU A 81 -2.83 3.10 -5.95
C LEU A 81 -3.67 1.89 -5.57
N VAL A 82 -3.07 0.69 -5.60
CA VAL A 82 -3.76 -0.54 -5.21
C VAL A 82 -4.23 -0.45 -3.76
N SER A 83 -3.39 0.05 -2.84
CA SER A 83 -3.76 0.27 -1.44
C SER A 83 -4.94 1.21 -1.30
N ALA A 84 -4.95 2.35 -2.02
CA ALA A 84 -6.07 3.28 -1.93
C ALA A 84 -7.37 2.70 -2.47
N LEU A 85 -7.32 1.95 -3.59
CA LEU A 85 -8.48 1.29 -4.18
C LEU A 85 -9.02 0.20 -3.25
N THR A 86 -8.15 -0.63 -2.66
CA THR A 86 -8.51 -1.65 -1.67
C THR A 86 -9.25 -1.04 -0.49
N HIS A 87 -8.68 0.00 0.13
CA HIS A 87 -9.31 0.66 1.27
C HIS A 87 -10.62 1.35 0.91
N THR A 88 -10.71 1.93 -0.29
CA THR A 88 -11.91 2.64 -0.78
C THR A 88 -13.12 1.72 -0.90
N VAL A 89 -12.92 0.46 -1.27
CA VAL A 89 -14.02 -0.50 -1.46
C VAL A 89 -14.35 -1.31 -0.20
N HIS A 90 -13.67 -1.06 0.92
CA HIS A 90 -13.99 -1.67 2.21
C HIS A 90 -15.48 -1.42 2.58
N PRO A 91 -16.23 -2.43 3.06
CA PRO A 91 -15.79 -3.74 3.59
C PRO A 91 -15.76 -4.89 2.57
N CYS A 92 -15.79 -4.63 1.27
CA CYS A 92 -15.78 -5.70 0.26
C CYS A 92 -14.47 -6.52 0.35
N PRO A 93 -14.53 -7.87 0.25
CA PRO A 93 -13.34 -8.68 0.13
C PRO A 93 -12.56 -8.31 -1.14
N VAL A 94 -11.26 -8.03 -1.02
CA VAL A 94 -10.42 -7.64 -2.17
C VAL A 94 -9.40 -8.73 -2.49
N GLY A 95 -9.24 -9.03 -3.77
CA GLY A 95 -8.17 -9.84 -4.33
C GLY A 95 -7.35 -9.04 -5.34
N VAL A 96 -6.02 -9.19 -5.31
CA VAL A 96 -5.13 -8.63 -6.34
C VAL A 96 -4.75 -9.76 -7.30
N TYR A 97 -5.11 -9.61 -8.57
CA TYR A 97 -4.81 -10.59 -9.59
C TYR A 97 -3.32 -10.59 -9.94
N MET A 98 -2.71 -11.78 -9.92
CA MET A 98 -1.30 -11.98 -10.21
C MET A 98 -1.13 -12.80 -11.49
N PRO A 99 -0.88 -12.17 -12.66
CA PRO A 99 -0.76 -12.88 -13.94
C PRO A 99 0.30 -13.98 -13.95
N ALA A 100 1.40 -13.80 -13.20
CA ALA A 100 2.51 -14.75 -13.11
C ALA A 100 2.08 -16.13 -12.57
N ILE A 101 1.01 -16.18 -11.78
CA ILE A 101 0.48 -17.39 -11.14
C ILE A 101 -1.00 -17.63 -11.46
N GLY A 102 -1.59 -16.81 -12.34
CA GLY A 102 -2.95 -16.97 -12.84
C GLY A 102 -4.06 -16.91 -11.79
N LYS A 103 -3.85 -16.24 -10.65
CA LYS A 103 -4.81 -16.24 -9.54
C LYS A 103 -4.93 -14.89 -8.83
N ASP A 104 -6.07 -14.69 -8.17
CA ASP A 104 -6.26 -13.61 -7.20
C ASP A 104 -5.62 -13.98 -5.87
N VAL A 105 -4.79 -13.09 -5.34
CA VAL A 105 -4.29 -13.18 -3.97
C VAL A 105 -5.17 -12.30 -3.10
N ALA A 106 -5.91 -12.90 -2.19
CA ALA A 106 -6.76 -12.19 -1.24
C ALA A 106 -5.91 -11.26 -0.35
N ILE A 107 -6.46 -10.11 0.03
CA ILE A 107 -5.86 -9.20 1.00
C ILE A 107 -6.44 -9.52 2.39
N PRO A 108 -5.71 -10.24 3.26
CA PRO A 108 -6.18 -10.56 4.60
C PRO A 108 -5.98 -9.38 5.56
N GLN A 109 -6.75 -9.38 6.65
CA GLN A 109 -6.39 -8.61 7.83
C GLN A 109 -5.20 -9.29 8.53
N LEU A 110 -4.02 -8.65 8.49
CA LEU A 110 -2.84 -9.20 9.16
C LEU A 110 -2.93 -9.02 10.68
N ALA A 111 -2.35 -9.98 11.40
CA ALA A 111 -2.21 -9.89 12.84
C ALA A 111 -1.11 -8.89 13.23
N HIS A 112 -1.26 -8.27 14.40
CA HIS A 112 -0.22 -7.44 15.01
C HIS A 112 0.44 -8.21 16.16
N GLY A 113 1.77 -8.11 16.30
CA GLY A 113 2.46 -8.80 17.39
C GLY A 113 3.91 -9.14 17.12
N GLU A 114 4.36 -10.24 17.74
CA GLU A 114 5.70 -10.80 17.55
C GLU A 114 5.85 -11.39 16.15
N LYS A 115 7.04 -11.23 15.55
CA LYS A 115 7.35 -11.73 14.21
C LYS A 115 7.05 -13.24 14.14
N ASN A 116 6.27 -13.63 13.14
CA ASN A 116 6.16 -15.02 12.73
C ASN A 116 7.19 -15.31 11.61
N PRO A 117 8.18 -16.19 11.84
CA PRO A 117 9.17 -16.55 10.82
C PRO A 117 8.55 -17.13 9.54
N GLU A 118 7.42 -17.84 9.64
CA GLU A 118 6.73 -18.40 8.46
C GLU A 118 6.08 -17.33 7.57
N GLY A 119 5.94 -16.10 8.07
CA GLY A 119 5.50 -14.98 7.25
C GLY A 119 6.58 -14.50 6.27
N GLU A 120 7.86 -14.89 6.45
CA GLU A 120 8.98 -14.54 5.57
C GLU A 120 9.10 -13.03 5.30
N VAL A 121 8.79 -12.20 6.30
CA VAL A 121 8.97 -10.75 6.25
C VAL A 121 9.66 -10.28 7.51
N ALA A 122 10.74 -9.52 7.33
CA ALA A 122 11.41 -8.81 8.40
C ALA A 122 10.95 -7.35 8.42
N PHE A 123 10.68 -6.83 9.62
CA PHE A 123 10.26 -5.45 9.83
C PHE A 123 11.27 -4.69 10.68
N LYS A 124 11.40 -3.40 10.42
CA LYS A 124 12.07 -2.44 11.29
C LYS A 124 11.20 -1.20 11.41
N THR A 125 11.00 -0.72 12.63
CA THR A 125 10.20 0.47 12.90
C THR A 125 11.07 1.59 13.44
N THR A 126 10.86 2.80 12.93
CA THR A 126 11.50 4.02 13.42
C THR A 126 10.42 5.05 13.71
N GLU A 127 10.33 5.52 14.94
CA GLU A 127 9.32 6.47 15.37
C GLU A 127 9.96 7.82 15.66
N GLN A 128 9.42 8.90 15.09
CA GLN A 128 9.87 10.26 15.35
C GLN A 128 8.70 11.23 15.30
N GLY A 129 8.47 11.95 16.41
CA GLY A 129 7.34 12.87 16.52
C GLY A 129 6.00 12.17 16.28
N ASN A 130 5.24 12.64 15.29
CA ASN A 130 3.95 12.07 14.89
C ASN A 130 4.04 11.08 13.70
N SER A 131 5.25 10.69 13.32
CA SER A 131 5.53 9.80 12.19
C SER A 131 6.12 8.48 12.66
N ILE A 132 5.72 7.40 11.99
CA ILE A 132 6.31 6.07 12.14
C ILE A 132 6.71 5.57 10.75
N LEU A 133 7.99 5.30 10.55
CA LEU A 133 8.50 4.61 9.37
C LEU A 133 8.53 3.11 9.67
N VAL A 134 7.79 2.34 8.88
CA VAL A 134 7.80 0.88 8.89
C VAL A 134 8.56 0.45 7.64
N GLU A 135 9.76 -0.07 7.84
CA GLU A 135 10.58 -0.67 6.80
C GLU A 135 10.32 -2.18 6.79
N TYR A 136 10.12 -2.79 5.63
CA TYR A 136 9.98 -4.23 5.49
C TYR A 136 10.80 -4.80 4.33
N ASN A 137 11.27 -6.04 4.50
CA ASN A 137 11.93 -6.80 3.44
C ASN A 137 11.46 -8.25 3.48
N MET A 138 11.35 -8.87 2.31
CA MET A 138 11.08 -10.30 2.20
C MET A 138 12.33 -11.06 2.67
N ASP A 139 12.15 -11.92 3.67
CA ASP A 139 13.17 -12.75 4.33
C ASP A 139 13.15 -14.15 3.70
N LEU A 140 13.44 -14.21 2.40
CA LEU A 140 13.26 -15.39 1.57
C LEU A 140 14.45 -16.36 1.68
N PRO A 141 14.24 -17.68 1.49
CA PRO A 141 15.33 -18.64 1.35
C PRO A 141 16.31 -18.28 0.23
N GLU A 142 17.56 -18.72 0.36
CA GLU A 142 18.59 -18.48 -0.64
C GLU A 142 18.17 -18.96 -2.04
N GLY A 143 18.35 -18.11 -3.04
CA GLY A 143 17.97 -18.39 -4.44
C GLY A 143 16.50 -18.09 -4.78
N ILE A 144 15.64 -17.80 -3.80
CA ILE A 144 14.24 -17.41 -4.02
C ILE A 144 14.12 -15.89 -4.12
N THR A 145 13.41 -15.41 -5.13
CA THR A 145 13.24 -13.97 -5.41
C THR A 145 11.79 -13.51 -5.45
N THR A 146 10.84 -14.45 -5.33
CA THR A 146 9.41 -14.21 -5.35
C THR A 146 8.82 -14.65 -4.02
N TYR A 147 8.00 -13.80 -3.42
CA TYR A 147 7.26 -14.14 -2.21
C TYR A 147 6.19 -15.18 -2.50
N ASP A 148 6.06 -16.18 -1.63
CA ASP A 148 4.99 -17.19 -1.69
C ASP A 148 3.71 -16.59 -1.10
N GLU A 149 2.67 -16.43 -1.93
CA GLU A 149 1.40 -15.87 -1.50
C GLU A 149 0.69 -16.69 -0.41
N ASN A 150 1.02 -17.98 -0.25
CA ASN A 150 0.45 -18.83 0.80
C ASN A 150 1.01 -18.48 2.19
N ASN A 151 2.12 -17.73 2.26
CA ASN A 151 2.69 -17.21 3.50
C ASN A 151 2.06 -15.87 3.92
N LEU A 152 1.27 -15.21 3.07
CA LEU A 152 0.72 -13.88 3.33
C LEU A 152 -0.12 -13.82 4.63
N SER A 153 -0.99 -14.80 4.86
CA SER A 153 -1.84 -14.88 6.05
C SER A 153 -1.05 -15.14 7.34
N LYS A 154 0.21 -15.56 7.21
CA LYS A 154 1.12 -15.83 8.33
C LYS A 154 1.94 -14.61 8.73
N VAL A 155 1.93 -13.54 7.93
CA VAL A 155 2.62 -12.29 8.24
C VAL A 155 2.00 -11.66 9.49
N VAL A 156 2.86 -11.35 10.45
CA VAL A 156 2.51 -10.59 11.64
C VAL A 156 3.25 -9.25 11.58
N VAL A 157 2.50 -8.16 11.52
CA VAL A 157 3.06 -6.81 11.50
C VAL A 157 3.42 -6.35 12.92
N PRO A 158 4.44 -5.50 13.11
CA PRO A 158 4.82 -5.03 14.44
C PRO A 158 3.74 -4.16 15.07
N ASN A 159 3.58 -4.27 16.39
CA ASN A 159 2.82 -3.29 17.16
C ASN A 159 3.52 -1.92 17.08
N ILE A 160 2.76 -0.89 16.70
CA ILE A 160 3.24 0.49 16.63
C ILE A 160 2.31 1.44 17.39
N THR A 161 2.79 2.63 17.71
CA THR A 161 1.96 3.63 18.41
C THR A 161 0.76 4.05 17.55
N ALA A 162 -0.45 3.79 18.04
CA ALA A 162 -1.70 4.11 17.36
C ALA A 162 -1.88 5.62 17.14
N GLY A 163 -2.68 5.99 16.14
CA GLY A 163 -3.01 7.39 15.80
C GLY A 163 -1.91 8.17 15.07
N LYS A 164 -0.66 7.69 15.02
CA LYS A 164 0.43 8.33 14.27
C LYS A 164 0.33 8.09 12.77
N ALA A 165 0.97 8.94 11.97
CA ALA A 165 1.07 8.74 10.52
C ALA A 165 2.10 7.65 10.20
N VAL A 166 1.70 6.66 9.41
CA VAL A 166 2.55 5.53 9.02
C VAL A 166 3.11 5.75 7.62
N TYR A 167 4.40 5.49 7.49
CA TYR A 167 5.14 5.53 6.24
C TYR A 167 5.70 4.15 6.00
N LEU A 168 5.23 3.46 4.97
CA LEU A 168 5.62 2.10 4.63
C LEU A 168 6.68 2.13 3.52
N SER A 169 7.82 1.52 3.78
CA SER A 169 8.92 1.38 2.82
C SER A 169 9.35 -0.08 2.75
N GLY A 170 9.52 -0.61 1.55
CA GLY A 170 9.99 -1.98 1.39
C GLY A 170 9.76 -2.51 0.01
N ARG A 171 10.28 -3.71 -0.24
CA ARG A 171 10.18 -4.39 -1.54
C ARG A 171 9.32 -5.64 -1.39
N GLY A 172 8.25 -5.70 -2.16
CA GLY A 172 7.37 -6.85 -2.24
C GLY A 172 6.38 -6.72 -3.39
N PRO A 173 5.64 -7.79 -3.71
CA PRO A 173 4.50 -7.71 -4.63
C PRO A 173 3.38 -6.87 -4.01
N ASN A 174 2.55 -6.25 -4.85
CA ASN A 174 1.50 -5.33 -4.42
C ASN A 174 0.58 -5.95 -3.35
N TYR A 175 0.19 -7.21 -3.45
CA TYR A 175 -0.67 -7.86 -2.46
C TYR A 175 -0.07 -7.87 -1.05
N LEU A 176 1.26 -8.05 -0.92
CA LEU A 176 1.95 -8.05 0.36
C LEU A 176 2.01 -6.64 0.93
N THR A 177 2.44 -5.68 0.13
CA THR A 177 2.52 -4.26 0.53
C THR A 177 1.16 -3.73 0.97
N VAL A 178 0.10 -4.08 0.23
CA VAL A 178 -1.27 -3.65 0.50
C VAL A 178 -1.79 -4.30 1.78
N ALA A 179 -1.59 -5.61 2.00
CA ALA A 179 -2.00 -6.26 3.25
C ALA A 179 -1.31 -5.62 4.48
N ILE A 180 -0.02 -5.26 4.36
CA ILE A 180 0.69 -4.54 5.43
C ILE A 180 0.11 -3.14 5.64
N ALA A 181 -0.26 -2.42 4.57
CA ALA A 181 -0.87 -1.10 4.68
C ALA A 181 -2.25 -1.17 5.35
N GLU A 182 -3.11 -2.12 4.94
CA GLU A 182 -4.43 -2.38 5.52
C GLU A 182 -4.36 -2.74 7.01
N ALA A 183 -3.31 -3.47 7.42
CA ALA A 183 -3.10 -3.79 8.83
C ALA A 183 -3.02 -2.55 9.72
N TYR A 184 -2.53 -1.42 9.20
CA TYR A 184 -2.45 -0.14 9.93
C TYR A 184 -3.58 0.84 9.61
N ALA A 185 -4.45 0.55 8.64
CA ALA A 185 -5.44 1.48 8.12
C ALA A 185 -6.38 2.02 9.21
N HIS A 186 -6.85 1.15 10.10
CA HIS A 186 -7.83 1.50 11.14
C HIS A 186 -7.23 1.78 12.53
N THR A 187 -5.92 1.60 12.71
CA THR A 187 -5.21 1.89 13.97
C THR A 187 -4.44 3.20 13.92
N ASN A 188 -4.12 3.68 12.74
CA ASN A 188 -3.27 4.84 12.51
C ASN A 188 -3.99 5.94 11.73
N SER A 189 -3.53 7.18 11.85
CA SER A 189 -4.24 8.32 11.24
C SER A 189 -4.15 8.34 9.71
N SER A 190 -3.08 7.79 9.16
CA SER A 190 -2.84 7.66 7.72
C SER A 190 -1.75 6.63 7.44
N VAL A 191 -1.75 6.10 6.21
CA VAL A 191 -0.71 5.21 5.69
C VAL A 191 -0.23 5.76 4.34
N SER A 192 1.07 5.92 4.19
CA SER A 192 1.72 6.40 2.96
C SER A 192 2.76 5.40 2.48
N LEU A 193 2.78 5.09 1.19
CA LEU A 193 3.65 4.05 0.62
C LEU A 193 4.76 4.69 -0.20
N PHE A 194 5.98 4.20 0.00
CA PHE A 194 7.17 4.68 -0.70
C PHE A 194 7.16 4.26 -2.18
N GLN A 195 7.49 5.21 -3.05
CA GLN A 195 7.85 4.99 -4.45
C GLN A 195 9.23 5.59 -4.73
N PRO A 196 10.19 4.80 -5.26
CA PRO A 196 11.50 5.29 -5.65
C PRO A 196 11.41 6.50 -6.60
N GLY A 197 12.22 7.53 -6.35
CA GLY A 197 12.25 8.76 -7.13
C GLY A 197 11.12 9.76 -6.86
N VAL A 198 10.08 9.37 -6.12
CA VAL A 198 8.92 10.23 -5.80
C VAL A 198 8.86 10.57 -4.32
N GLY A 199 8.94 9.55 -3.45
CA GLY A 199 8.72 9.68 -2.01
C GLY A 199 7.53 8.84 -1.56
N TYR A 200 6.90 9.22 -0.45
CA TYR A 200 5.77 8.54 0.14
C TYR A 200 4.46 9.18 -0.29
N THR A 201 3.61 8.43 -0.97
CA THR A 201 2.26 8.88 -1.37
C THR A 201 1.25 8.37 -0.37
N CYS A 202 0.44 9.28 0.20
CA CYS A 202 -0.64 8.90 1.11
C CYS A 202 -1.73 8.10 0.35
N SER A 203 -1.92 6.83 0.70
CA SER A 203 -2.94 5.96 0.07
C SER A 203 -4.15 5.73 0.96
N ILE A 204 -3.99 5.85 2.28
CA ILE A 204 -5.05 5.67 3.27
C ILE A 204 -4.99 6.84 4.24
N THR A 205 -6.12 7.46 4.55
CA THR A 205 -6.18 8.50 5.56
C THR A 205 -7.54 8.56 6.25
N HIS A 206 -7.52 8.70 7.56
CA HIS A 206 -8.64 9.11 8.41
C HIS A 206 -8.34 10.46 9.09
N SER A 207 -7.23 11.10 8.72
CA SER A 207 -6.80 12.39 9.24
C SER A 207 -7.42 13.54 8.46
N ARG A 208 -7.68 14.65 9.14
CA ARG A 208 -8.03 15.94 8.50
C ARG A 208 -6.80 16.67 7.97
N ASP A 209 -5.63 16.40 8.54
CA ASP A 209 -4.38 17.12 8.28
C ASP A 209 -3.58 16.51 7.13
N LYS A 210 -3.92 15.29 6.70
CA LYS A 210 -3.25 14.58 5.61
C LYS A 210 -4.27 14.01 4.64
N LYS A 211 -4.19 14.43 3.38
CA LYS A 211 -5.13 14.06 2.32
C LYS A 211 -4.61 12.89 1.52
N LEU A 212 -5.56 12.17 0.91
CA LEU A 212 -5.24 11.16 -0.09
C LEU A 212 -4.39 11.78 -1.20
N GLY A 213 -3.31 11.10 -1.57
CA GLY A 213 -2.36 11.56 -2.59
C GLY A 213 -1.32 12.55 -2.09
N ASP A 214 -1.35 13.02 -0.84
CA ASP A 214 -0.30 13.90 -0.32
C ASP A 214 1.07 13.22 -0.38
N LEU A 215 2.07 13.96 -0.85
CA LEU A 215 3.44 13.49 -1.00
C LEU A 215 4.31 13.92 0.19
N THR A 216 5.07 12.99 0.75
CA THR A 216 6.08 13.25 1.79
C THR A 216 7.42 12.69 1.34
N LYS A 217 8.49 13.49 1.34
CA LYS A 217 9.83 13.02 0.92
C LYS A 217 10.67 12.44 2.06
N ASP A 218 10.61 13.08 3.22
CA ASP A 218 11.39 12.74 4.40
C ASP A 218 10.45 12.66 5.63
N PRO A 219 9.87 11.48 5.93
CA PRO A 219 8.85 11.35 6.95
C PRO A 219 9.36 11.38 8.39
N ILE A 220 10.63 11.02 8.57
CA ILE A 220 11.31 10.98 9.86
C ILE A 220 12.13 12.26 10.07
N GLY A 221 12.54 12.93 8.99
CA GLY A 221 13.42 14.08 9.06
C GLY A 221 14.86 13.62 9.33
N LYS A 222 15.83 14.42 8.91
CA LYS A 222 17.15 14.38 9.56
C LYS A 222 16.98 14.90 10.99
N GLU A 223 17.54 14.22 11.99
CA GLU A 223 17.83 14.88 13.26
C GLU A 223 18.70 16.11 12.95
N ILE A 224 18.09 17.28 12.87
CA ILE A 224 18.83 18.50 13.14
C ILE A 224 19.06 18.40 14.64
N LEU A 225 20.24 17.90 15.03
CA LEU A 225 20.71 17.95 16.41
C LEU A 225 20.38 19.35 16.91
N LYS A 226 19.49 19.45 17.90
CA LYS A 226 19.09 20.74 18.49
C LYS A 226 20.33 21.56 18.87
N GLU A 227 21.45 20.90 19.13
CA GLU A 227 22.77 21.48 19.33
C GLU A 227 23.22 22.37 18.16
N GLU A 228 23.09 22.00 16.88
CA GLU A 228 23.50 22.86 15.76
C GLU A 228 22.61 24.10 15.60
N LEU A 229 21.30 23.96 15.88
CA LEU A 229 20.36 25.08 15.84
C LEU A 229 20.53 26.03 17.04
N ILE A 230 20.96 25.49 18.19
CA ILE A 230 21.31 26.27 19.39
C ILE A 230 22.66 26.95 19.19
N GLN A 231 23.67 26.27 18.64
CA GLN A 231 24.99 26.83 18.41
C GLN A 231 24.98 27.93 17.33
N SER A 232 24.18 27.76 16.28
CA SER A 232 23.99 28.82 15.27
C SER A 232 23.30 30.05 15.86
N LYS A 233 22.26 29.88 16.69
CA LYS A 233 21.62 31.00 17.41
C LYS A 233 22.55 31.69 18.40
N ILE A 234 23.33 30.93 19.17
CA ILE A 234 24.33 31.48 20.11
C ILE A 234 25.39 32.28 19.34
N ASN A 235 25.88 31.78 18.20
CA ASN A 235 26.87 32.48 17.39
C ASN A 235 26.30 33.74 16.72
N GLU A 236 25.04 33.74 16.29
CA GLU A 236 24.38 34.93 15.77
C GLU A 236 24.19 36.02 16.83
N ASP A 237 23.84 35.63 18.06
CA ASP A 237 23.66 36.58 19.15
C ASP A 237 25.00 37.17 19.63
N ILE A 238 26.07 36.37 19.70
CA ILE A 238 27.43 36.86 20.00
C ILE A 238 27.91 37.88 18.95
N ASN A 239 27.63 37.64 17.67
CA ASN A 239 28.04 38.53 16.58
C ASN A 239 27.25 39.86 16.55
N LYS A 240 26.04 39.89 17.11
CA LYS A 240 25.26 41.13 17.30
C LYS A 240 25.73 41.97 18.48
N ILE A 241 26.31 41.35 19.49
CA ILE A 241 26.85 42.03 20.68
C ILE A 241 28.22 42.67 20.39
N ASN A 242 28.99 42.11 19.45
CA ASN A 242 30.34 42.58 19.09
C ASN A 242 30.37 43.60 17.93
N LYS A 243 29.23 44.19 17.57
CA LYS A 243 29.11 45.29 16.58
C LYS A 243 28.69 46.56 17.28
#